data_AF-A0A4W6G5F5-F1
#
_entry.id   AF-A0A4W6G5F5-F1
#
_cell.length_a   1.000
_cell.length_b   1.000
_cell.length_c   1.000
_cell.angle_alpha   90.00
_cell.angle_beta   90.00
_cell.angle_gamma   90.00
#
_symmetry.space_group_name_H-M   'P 1'
#
loop_
_entity.id
_entity.type
_entity.pdbx_description
1 polymer ?
#
loop_
_entity_poly.entity_id
_entity_poly.type
_entity_poly.pdbx_seq_one_letter_code
_entity_poly.pdbx_strand_id
1 'polypeptide(L)'
;MLLWDRGMLWGFLLLLSGAVGQRVIFPGNVTVNYPGPVCAVKGSTVTLHCTFTPHKSFIKDGREYPLRIIKVVWCKNHEICQGSTPSVYDSESDTNNPRYQYLGDKKGNCTLQIRDIRREDNATFRFRMETNHSAGHHTVTSGVKVTVIDDPQMTIISSRNQSLIREGQTETLLCISSCSFHQLEVTWFRDDHALSESGPALQLGPLTAEDSGNYTCGLKTNSKTRSRPYELRLEAAEEGIKLNYLTTVRLVL
;
A
#
# COMPACT_ATOMS: atom_id res chain seq x y z
N MET A 1 33.42 -27.34 83.74
CA MET A 1 33.00 -26.14 84.48
C MET A 1 33.27 -24.95 83.55
N LEU A 2 32.18 -24.31 83.07
CA LEU A 2 32.09 -22.99 82.41
C LEU A 2 32.84 -22.83 81.06
N LEU A 3 32.19 -22.97 79.90
CA LEU A 3 31.40 -21.94 79.17
C LEU A 3 32.12 -20.58 79.06
N TRP A 4 32.63 -20.24 77.86
CA TRP A 4 32.07 -19.12 77.09
C TRP A 4 32.52 -19.14 75.62
N ASP A 5 31.52 -19.23 74.75
CA ASP A 5 31.49 -18.90 73.33
C ASP A 5 31.68 -17.38 73.11
N ARG A 6 32.47 -16.97 72.12
CA ARG A 6 32.47 -15.57 71.67
C ARG A 6 32.81 -15.49 70.19
N GLY A 7 31.74 -15.47 69.40
CA GLY A 7 31.77 -15.35 67.95
C GLY A 7 32.54 -14.14 67.44
N MET A 8 33.26 -14.35 66.33
CA MET A 8 33.89 -13.32 65.53
C MET A 8 33.24 -13.34 64.15
N LEU A 9 32.11 -12.65 64.06
CA LEU A 9 31.41 -12.36 62.81
C LEU A 9 32.37 -11.57 61.91
N TRP A 10 32.88 -12.21 60.85
CA TRP A 10 33.49 -11.50 59.71
C TRP A 10 32.37 -10.74 58.99
N GLY A 11 32.19 -9.47 59.37
CA GLY A 11 31.42 -8.52 58.59
C GLY A 11 32.18 -8.22 57.30
N PHE A 12 31.84 -8.92 56.21
CA PHE A 12 32.18 -8.47 54.87
C PHE A 12 31.38 -7.21 54.60
N LEU A 13 32.05 -6.05 54.69
CA LEU A 13 31.52 -4.79 54.19
C LEU A 13 31.47 -4.92 52.65
N LEU A 14 30.34 -5.40 52.12
CA LEU A 14 30.03 -5.29 50.70
C LEU A 14 29.88 -3.80 50.39
N LEU A 15 30.96 -3.16 49.96
CA LEU A 15 30.91 -1.89 49.26
C LEU A 15 30.13 -2.15 47.97
N LEU A 16 28.80 -1.96 48.03
CA LEU A 16 27.99 -1.73 46.85
C LEU A 16 28.52 -0.44 46.24
N SER A 17 29.51 -0.55 45.35
CA SER A 17 29.81 0.48 44.38
C SER A 17 28.53 0.65 43.56
N GLY A 18 27.68 1.58 43.99
CA GLY A 18 26.54 2.01 43.22
C GLY A 18 27.08 2.51 41.89
N ALA A 19 26.94 1.70 40.84
CA ALA A 19 27.06 2.18 39.49
C ALA A 19 25.96 3.23 39.36
N VAL A 20 26.33 4.50 39.47
CA VAL A 20 25.43 5.60 39.15
C VAL A 20 25.10 5.45 37.67
N GLY A 21 23.98 4.79 37.38
CA GLY A 21 23.46 4.68 36.03
C GLY A 21 23.23 6.09 35.51
N GLN A 22 24.04 6.52 34.54
CA GLN A 22 23.88 7.84 33.92
C GLN A 22 22.49 7.93 33.31
N ARG A 23 21.72 8.93 33.73
CA ARG A 23 20.34 9.15 33.25
C ARG A 23 20.39 9.86 31.90
N VAL A 24 19.99 9.15 30.86
CA VAL A 24 19.80 9.71 29.50
C VAL A 24 18.34 10.09 29.32
N ILE A 25 18.06 11.31 28.85
CA ILE A 25 16.70 11.81 28.62
C ILE A 25 16.54 12.18 27.14
N PHE A 26 15.41 11.81 26.54
CA PHE A 26 15.08 12.15 25.15
C PHE A 26 13.91 13.15 25.12
N PRO A 27 14.11 14.37 24.60
CA PRO A 27 13.01 15.31 24.39
C PRO A 27 12.14 14.86 23.20
N GLY A 28 10.82 14.78 23.45
CA GLY A 28 9.84 14.36 22.46
C GLY A 28 9.80 12.84 22.23
N ASN A 29 8.89 12.40 21.35
CA ASN A 29 8.74 11.00 20.99
C ASN A 29 9.20 10.78 19.55
N VAL A 30 9.89 9.67 19.31
CA VAL A 30 10.12 9.18 17.95
C VAL A 30 8.87 8.52 17.42
N THR A 31 8.52 8.83 16.17
CA THR A 31 7.42 8.18 15.46
C THR A 31 7.87 7.75 14.08
N VAL A 32 7.33 6.62 13.62
CA VAL A 32 7.38 6.20 12.22
C VAL A 32 5.99 5.77 11.83
N ASN A 33 5.44 6.41 10.80
CA ASN A 33 4.11 6.16 10.29
C ASN A 33 4.24 5.44 8.95
N TYR A 34 3.74 4.20 8.94
CA TYR A 34 3.63 3.37 7.76
C TYR A 34 2.22 3.48 7.17
N PRO A 35 2.01 3.11 5.89
CA PRO A 35 0.67 2.91 5.38
C PRO A 35 0.06 1.65 6.02
N GLY A 36 -1.25 1.47 5.86
CA GLY A 36 -1.89 0.19 6.16
C GLY A 36 -1.31 -0.95 5.30
N PRO A 37 -1.69 -2.20 5.56
CA PRO A 37 -1.28 -3.34 4.74
C PRO A 37 -1.52 -3.06 3.25
N VAL A 38 -0.52 -3.31 2.43
CA VAL A 38 -0.57 -3.05 0.99
C VAL A 38 -0.67 -4.36 0.26
N CYS A 39 -1.57 -4.45 -0.72
CA CYS A 39 -1.59 -5.53 -1.67
C CYS A 39 -1.12 -5.02 -3.05
N ALA A 40 -0.29 -5.80 -3.72
CA ALA A 40 0.23 -5.50 -5.05
C ALA A 40 0.24 -6.76 -5.93
N VAL A 41 0.19 -6.56 -7.25
CA VAL A 41 0.23 -7.66 -8.23
C VAL A 41 1.61 -7.81 -8.80
N LYS A 42 2.06 -9.05 -8.97
CA LYS A 42 3.39 -9.35 -9.50
C LYS A 42 3.68 -8.58 -10.79
N GLY A 43 4.85 -7.96 -10.86
CA GLY A 43 5.29 -7.09 -11.95
C GLY A 43 4.83 -5.63 -11.86
N SER A 44 3.91 -5.28 -10.95
CA SER A 44 3.51 -3.89 -10.71
C SER A 44 4.55 -3.10 -9.90
N THR A 45 4.34 -1.79 -9.78
CA THR A 45 5.11 -0.93 -8.88
C THR A 45 4.25 -0.57 -7.66
N VAL A 46 4.84 -0.64 -6.47
CA VAL A 46 4.19 -0.22 -5.21
C VAL A 46 4.99 0.90 -4.55
N THR A 47 4.30 1.88 -3.97
CA THR A 47 4.92 2.96 -3.20
C THR A 47 4.45 2.90 -1.76
N LEU A 48 5.38 2.64 -0.84
CA LEU A 48 5.16 2.55 0.60
C LEU A 48 5.35 3.95 1.20
N HIS A 49 4.27 4.74 1.20
CA HIS A 49 4.28 6.08 1.79
C HIS A 49 4.59 6.03 3.28
N CYS A 50 5.71 6.65 3.67
CA CYS A 50 6.24 6.57 5.03
C CYS A 50 6.67 7.95 5.49
N THR A 51 6.31 8.30 6.73
CA THR A 51 6.82 9.51 7.41
C THR A 51 7.41 9.17 8.77
N PHE A 52 8.36 9.96 9.26
CA PHE A 52 8.96 9.74 10.56
C PHE A 52 9.34 11.06 11.26
N THR A 53 9.36 11.04 12.59
CA THR A 53 9.86 12.13 13.43
C THR A 53 11.04 11.61 14.25
N PRO A 54 12.29 12.01 13.96
CA PRO A 54 13.45 11.59 14.74
C PRO A 54 13.60 12.39 16.04
N HIS A 55 14.32 11.84 17.02
CA HIS A 55 14.86 12.65 18.12
C HIS A 55 15.85 13.66 17.56
N LYS A 56 15.71 14.92 17.97
CA LYS A 56 16.63 16.00 17.57
C LYS A 56 17.88 16.07 18.44
N SER A 57 17.80 15.54 19.66
CA SER A 57 18.87 15.55 20.64
C SER A 57 18.65 14.51 21.73
N PHE A 58 19.65 14.31 22.57
CA PHE A 58 19.51 13.61 23.85
C PHE A 58 20.24 14.39 24.94
N ILE A 59 19.78 14.27 26.18
CA ILE A 59 20.39 14.92 27.34
C ILE A 59 21.17 13.87 28.11
N LYS A 60 22.45 14.13 28.35
CA LYS A 60 23.34 13.33 29.19
C LYS A 60 24.07 14.26 30.16
N ASP A 61 24.00 13.96 31.46
CA ASP A 61 24.65 14.74 32.52
C ASP A 61 24.29 16.25 32.47
N GLY A 62 23.02 16.56 32.17
CA GLY A 62 22.51 17.93 32.06
C GLY A 62 22.93 18.68 30.78
N ARG A 63 23.67 18.05 29.87
CA ARG A 63 24.06 18.62 28.58
C ARG A 63 23.26 18.00 27.44
N GLU A 64 22.81 18.85 26.52
CA GLU A 64 22.08 18.43 25.33
C GLU A 64 23.04 18.18 24.17
N TYR A 65 22.91 17.02 23.52
CA TYR A 65 23.72 16.59 22.40
C TYR A 65 22.84 16.48 21.15
N PRO A 66 23.12 17.23 20.07
CA PRO A 66 22.31 17.18 18.86
C PRO A 66 22.50 15.86 18.11
N LEU A 67 21.39 15.34 17.59
CA LEU A 67 21.35 14.15 16.75
C LEU A 67 21.10 14.55 15.29
N ARG A 68 21.84 13.92 14.39
CA ARG A 68 21.69 14.07 12.94
C ARG A 68 21.53 12.71 12.31
N ILE A 69 20.53 12.54 11.46
CA ILE A 69 20.34 11.31 10.67
C ILE A 69 21.50 11.22 9.68
N ILE A 70 22.28 10.15 9.77
CA ILE A 70 23.40 9.90 8.87
C ILE A 70 23.05 8.80 7.87
N LYS A 71 22.28 7.80 8.31
CA LYS A 71 21.98 6.61 7.54
C LYS A 71 20.53 6.20 7.72
N VAL A 72 19.95 5.70 6.63
CA VAL A 72 18.61 5.09 6.64
C VAL A 72 18.64 3.75 5.93
N VAL A 73 17.86 2.82 6.45
CA VAL A 73 17.83 1.43 5.97
C VAL A 73 16.38 0.96 5.88
N TRP A 74 16.08 0.20 4.82
CA TRP A 74 14.86 -0.59 4.76
C TRP A 74 15.21 -2.08 4.82
N CYS A 75 14.65 -2.78 5.79
CA CYS A 75 14.81 -4.22 5.96
C CYS A 75 13.52 -4.95 5.66
N LYS A 76 13.67 -6.22 5.29
CA LYS A 76 12.58 -7.14 5.00
C LYS A 76 12.55 -8.26 6.05
N ASN A 77 11.39 -8.52 6.65
CA ASN A 77 11.16 -9.59 7.63
C ASN A 77 12.12 -9.60 8.84
N HIS A 78 12.63 -8.44 9.25
CA HIS A 78 13.45 -8.31 10.46
C HIS A 78 12.85 -7.25 11.39
N GLU A 79 12.67 -7.57 12.68
CA GLU A 79 11.90 -6.72 13.60
C GLU A 79 12.58 -5.39 13.93
N ILE A 80 13.89 -5.41 14.12
CA ILE A 80 14.68 -4.27 14.60
C ILE A 80 15.66 -3.70 13.56
N CYS A 81 15.72 -4.31 12.37
CA CYS A 81 16.57 -3.92 11.23
C CYS A 81 18.04 -3.55 11.61
N GLN A 82 18.64 -4.20 12.60
CA GLN A 82 19.92 -3.77 13.22
C GLN A 82 21.10 -4.65 12.82
N GLY A 83 22.31 -4.09 12.87
CA GLY A 83 23.56 -4.86 12.79
C GLY A 83 23.79 -5.39 11.38
N SER A 84 24.10 -6.70 11.26
CA SER A 84 24.33 -7.38 9.98
C SER A 84 23.05 -7.83 9.27
N THR A 85 21.89 -7.28 9.64
CA THR A 85 20.61 -7.61 9.00
C THR A 85 20.66 -7.25 7.51
N PRO A 86 20.35 -8.17 6.59
CA PRO A 86 20.24 -7.84 5.18
C PRO A 86 19.16 -6.78 4.92
N SER A 87 19.53 -5.73 4.21
CA SER A 87 18.63 -4.66 3.80
C SER A 87 18.26 -4.78 2.32
N VAL A 88 17.07 -4.29 1.97
CA VAL A 88 16.69 -4.10 0.56
C VAL A 88 17.17 -2.75 0.04
N TYR A 89 17.41 -1.82 0.96
CA TYR A 89 17.98 -0.50 0.68
C TYR A 89 18.79 -0.03 1.89
N ASP A 90 19.99 0.48 1.64
CA ASP A 90 20.86 1.14 2.61
C ASP A 90 21.43 2.42 1.98
N SER A 91 21.20 3.57 2.60
CA SER A 91 21.63 4.85 2.01
C SER A 91 23.14 5.03 1.85
N GLU A 92 23.94 4.20 2.51
CA GLU A 92 25.41 4.21 2.43
C GLU A 92 25.95 3.08 1.55
N SER A 93 25.07 2.32 0.87
CA SER A 93 25.45 1.22 -0.02
C SER A 93 25.32 1.62 -1.48
N ASP A 94 26.40 1.43 -2.24
CA ASP A 94 26.42 1.63 -3.69
C ASP A 94 25.88 0.41 -4.47
N THR A 95 25.63 -0.71 -3.79
CA THR A 95 25.20 -1.98 -4.40
C THR A 95 23.74 -2.30 -4.12
N ASN A 96 22.92 -1.28 -3.81
CA ASN A 96 21.49 -1.47 -3.63
C ASN A 96 20.84 -2.03 -4.89
N ASN A 97 19.87 -2.92 -4.71
CA ASN A 97 19.08 -3.40 -5.83
C ASN A 97 18.19 -2.26 -6.37
N PRO A 98 18.32 -1.87 -7.65
CA PRO A 98 17.64 -0.69 -8.20
C PRO A 98 16.10 -0.80 -8.23
N ARG A 99 15.52 -1.98 -7.99
CA ARG A 99 14.07 -2.12 -7.81
C ARG A 99 13.56 -1.41 -6.56
N TYR A 100 14.37 -1.31 -5.51
CA TYR A 100 14.01 -0.64 -4.26
C TYR A 100 14.55 0.79 -4.27
N GLN A 101 13.70 1.72 -4.68
CA GLN A 101 14.06 3.12 -4.79
C GLN A 101 13.59 3.88 -3.54
N TYR A 102 14.53 4.45 -2.80
CA TYR A 102 14.20 5.38 -1.72
C TYR A 102 13.79 6.74 -2.30
N LEU A 103 12.60 7.21 -1.92
CA LEU A 103 12.03 8.49 -2.35
C LEU A 103 11.97 9.51 -1.20
N GLY A 104 12.55 9.17 -0.05
CA GLY A 104 12.57 10.01 1.13
C GLY A 104 13.70 11.05 1.12
N ASP A 105 13.71 11.89 2.17
CA ASP A 105 14.60 13.05 2.29
C ASP A 105 15.58 12.94 3.48
N LYS A 106 15.58 11.80 4.19
CA LYS A 106 16.29 11.58 5.47
C LYS A 106 15.95 12.58 6.60
N LYS A 107 14.87 13.38 6.47
CA LYS A 107 14.47 14.42 7.45
C LYS A 107 13.10 14.13 8.07
N GLY A 108 12.17 13.61 7.27
CA GLY A 108 10.85 13.22 7.74
C GLY A 108 10.06 12.37 6.75
N ASN A 109 10.51 12.28 5.49
CA ASN A 109 9.97 11.35 4.50
C ASN A 109 10.86 10.10 4.44
N CYS A 110 10.28 8.93 4.66
CA CYS A 110 10.94 7.63 4.58
C CYS A 110 10.42 6.75 3.42
N THR A 111 9.66 7.33 2.49
CA THR A 111 8.96 6.60 1.42
C THR A 111 9.89 5.71 0.60
N LEU A 112 9.45 4.46 0.37
CA LEU A 112 10.14 3.47 -0.46
C LEU A 112 9.24 3.08 -1.63
N GLN A 113 9.78 3.08 -2.85
CA GLN A 113 9.14 2.51 -4.03
C GLN A 113 9.78 1.16 -4.37
N ILE A 114 8.95 0.17 -4.70
CA ILE A 114 9.37 -1.16 -5.13
C ILE A 114 8.83 -1.39 -6.53
N ARG A 115 9.71 -1.45 -7.53
CA ARG A 115 9.38 -1.70 -8.94
C ARG A 115 9.41 -3.19 -9.24
N ASP A 116 8.66 -3.60 -10.27
CA ASP A 116 8.61 -5.00 -10.74
C ASP A 116 8.39 -5.95 -9.57
N ILE A 117 7.33 -5.77 -8.78
CA ILE A 117 7.15 -6.49 -7.50
C ILE A 117 7.11 -8.01 -7.71
N ARG A 118 7.77 -8.77 -6.83
CA ARG A 118 7.96 -10.23 -6.99
C ARG A 118 7.39 -10.99 -5.82
N ARG A 119 7.24 -12.31 -5.98
CA ARG A 119 6.82 -13.19 -4.88
C ARG A 119 7.72 -13.05 -3.66
N GLU A 120 9.03 -12.84 -3.86
CA GLU A 120 9.93 -12.61 -2.73
C GLU A 120 9.55 -11.35 -1.95
N ASP A 121 8.96 -10.31 -2.56
CA ASP A 121 8.56 -9.08 -1.87
C ASP A 121 7.33 -9.26 -0.95
N ASN A 122 6.74 -10.46 -0.90
CA ASN A 122 5.69 -10.77 0.07
C ASN A 122 6.29 -10.86 1.48
N ALA A 123 6.26 -9.75 2.22
CA ALA A 123 6.98 -9.58 3.46
C ALA A 123 6.51 -8.35 4.25
N THR A 124 6.97 -8.25 5.49
CA THR A 124 6.87 -7.01 6.28
C THR A 124 8.15 -6.20 6.11
N PHE A 125 8.02 -4.98 5.59
CA PHE A 125 9.12 -4.03 5.42
C PHE A 125 9.19 -3.09 6.63
N ARG A 126 10.41 -2.76 7.07
CA ARG A 126 10.65 -1.85 8.19
C ARG A 126 11.72 -0.84 7.85
N PHE A 127 11.46 0.40 8.22
CA PHE A 127 12.38 1.51 8.15
C PHE A 127 13.19 1.61 9.44
N ARG A 128 14.49 1.81 9.29
CA ARG A 128 15.41 2.14 10.35
C ARG A 128 16.13 3.44 10.02
N MET A 129 16.27 4.26 11.04
CA MET A 129 17.14 5.43 11.01
C MET A 129 18.31 5.27 11.97
N GLU A 130 19.46 5.73 11.52
CA GLU A 130 20.69 5.79 12.30
C GLU A 130 21.21 7.22 12.30
N THR A 131 21.56 7.68 13.49
CA THR A 131 22.08 9.02 13.72
C THR A 131 23.59 8.98 13.99
N ASN A 132 24.21 10.13 14.14
CA ASN A 132 25.61 10.25 14.59
C ASN A 132 25.88 9.71 16.02
N HIS A 133 24.88 9.17 16.73
CA HIS A 133 25.05 8.56 18.04
C HIS A 133 24.03 7.43 18.28
N SER A 134 24.44 6.30 18.85
CA SER A 134 23.59 5.10 19.02
C SER A 134 22.27 5.36 19.74
N ALA A 135 22.25 6.30 20.69
CA ALA A 135 21.06 6.75 21.40
C ALA A 135 19.91 7.24 20.49
N GLY A 136 20.21 7.73 19.28
CA GLY A 136 19.21 8.19 18.33
C GLY A 136 18.81 7.14 17.28
N HIS A 137 19.39 5.95 17.31
CA HIS A 137 19.02 4.89 16.38
C HIS A 137 17.65 4.34 16.73
N HIS A 138 16.81 4.12 15.72
CA HIS A 138 15.45 3.67 15.99
C HIS A 138 14.87 2.84 14.85
N THR A 139 14.02 1.89 15.22
CA THR A 139 13.21 1.09 14.31
C THR A 139 11.87 0.82 14.99
N VAL A 140 10.79 1.20 14.34
CA VAL A 140 9.43 0.87 14.80
C VAL A 140 9.07 -0.52 14.29
N THR A 141 8.63 -1.39 15.20
CA THR A 141 8.42 -2.83 14.94
C THR A 141 7.15 -3.16 14.15
N SER A 142 6.19 -2.24 14.03
CA SER A 142 4.96 -2.45 13.27
C SER A 142 5.24 -2.76 11.80
N GLY A 143 6.04 -1.93 11.14
CA GLY A 143 6.36 -2.07 9.72
C GLY A 143 5.14 -1.94 8.81
N VAL A 144 5.32 -2.30 7.55
CA VAL A 144 4.25 -2.41 6.55
C VAL A 144 4.26 -3.80 5.94
N LYS A 145 3.12 -4.49 6.00
CA LYS A 145 2.93 -5.79 5.34
C LYS A 145 2.60 -5.57 3.87
N VAL A 146 3.41 -6.13 2.99
CA VAL A 146 3.18 -6.18 1.54
C VAL A 146 2.74 -7.59 1.18
N THR A 147 1.56 -7.71 0.58
CA THR A 147 1.04 -8.97 0.02
C THR A 147 1.17 -8.93 -1.49
N VAL A 148 1.79 -9.97 -2.06
CA VAL A 148 1.98 -10.07 -3.51
C VAL A 148 1.04 -11.14 -4.07
N ILE A 149 0.25 -10.75 -5.07
CA ILE A 149 -0.68 -11.63 -5.78
C ILE A 149 -0.17 -11.81 -7.21
N ASP A 150 -0.05 -13.05 -7.68
CA ASP A 150 0.34 -13.29 -9.07
C ASP A 150 -0.83 -13.14 -10.03
N ASP A 151 -2.01 -13.53 -9.57
CA ASP A 151 -3.21 -13.64 -10.39
C ASP A 151 -4.42 -12.99 -9.70
N PRO A 152 -4.61 -11.67 -9.86
CA PRO A 152 -5.73 -10.98 -9.26
C PRO A 152 -7.04 -11.38 -9.95
N GLN A 153 -8.04 -11.75 -9.16
CA GLN A 153 -9.41 -11.90 -9.66
C GLN A 153 -9.98 -10.50 -9.96
N MET A 154 -10.17 -10.22 -11.24
CA MET A 154 -10.80 -8.97 -11.70
C MET A 154 -12.32 -9.10 -11.69
N THR A 155 -13.00 -8.02 -11.36
CA THR A 155 -14.46 -7.94 -11.35
C THR A 155 -14.90 -6.66 -12.03
N ILE A 156 -15.97 -6.75 -12.81
CA ILE A 156 -16.62 -5.58 -13.38
C ILE A 156 -17.80 -5.20 -12.49
N ILE A 157 -17.89 -3.92 -12.13
CA ILE A 157 -19.06 -3.34 -11.51
C ILE A 157 -19.58 -2.21 -12.41
N SER A 158 -20.89 -2.05 -12.48
CA SER A 158 -21.50 -0.90 -13.13
C SER A 158 -21.56 0.27 -12.14
N SER A 159 -21.40 1.50 -12.63
CA SER A 159 -21.58 2.71 -11.83
C SER A 159 -23.05 2.93 -11.46
N ARG A 160 -23.98 2.37 -12.25
CA ARG A 160 -25.40 2.32 -11.95
C ARG A 160 -25.74 0.98 -11.31
N ASN A 161 -26.20 0.99 -10.07
CA ASN A 161 -26.74 -0.20 -9.39
C ASN A 161 -28.09 -0.71 -9.99
N GLN A 162 -28.37 -0.45 -11.27
CA GLN A 162 -29.62 -0.77 -11.95
C GLN A 162 -29.43 -1.91 -12.94
N SER A 163 -30.36 -2.86 -12.97
CA SER A 163 -30.31 -4.05 -13.82
C SER A 163 -30.81 -3.85 -15.25
N LEU A 164 -31.33 -2.66 -15.58
CA LEU A 164 -31.87 -2.35 -16.91
C LEU A 164 -31.31 -1.04 -17.44
N ILE A 165 -30.71 -1.10 -18.63
CA ILE A 165 -30.12 0.04 -19.32
C ILE A 165 -30.86 0.22 -20.65
N ARG A 166 -31.19 1.45 -21.01
CA ARG A 166 -31.93 1.79 -22.23
C ARG A 166 -31.01 2.39 -23.29
N GLU A 167 -31.39 2.24 -24.55
CA GLU A 167 -30.72 2.93 -25.65
C GLU A 167 -30.69 4.45 -25.43
N GLY A 168 -29.60 5.08 -25.88
CA GLY A 168 -29.34 6.51 -25.70
C GLY A 168 -28.78 6.90 -24.32
N GLN A 169 -28.73 5.98 -23.35
CA GLN A 169 -28.06 6.23 -22.07
C GLN A 169 -26.53 6.05 -22.18
N THR A 170 -25.77 6.68 -21.29
CA THR A 170 -24.32 6.47 -21.13
C THR A 170 -24.09 5.60 -19.91
N GLU A 171 -23.26 4.56 -19.96
CA GLU A 171 -22.90 3.66 -18.86
C GLU A 171 -21.40 3.74 -18.50
N THR A 172 -21.05 3.53 -17.23
CA THR A 172 -19.63 3.38 -16.85
C THR A 172 -19.40 2.04 -16.19
N LEU A 173 -18.59 1.19 -16.82
CA LEU A 173 -18.13 -0.05 -16.22
C LEU A 173 -16.78 0.20 -15.54
N LEU A 174 -16.64 -0.26 -14.30
CA LEU A 174 -15.41 -0.17 -13.53
C LEU A 174 -14.81 -1.57 -13.38
N CYS A 175 -13.53 -1.68 -13.73
CA CYS A 175 -12.75 -2.90 -13.54
C CYS A 175 -11.98 -2.80 -12.22
N ILE A 176 -12.40 -3.59 -11.24
CA ILE A 176 -11.83 -3.59 -9.89
C ILE A 176 -11.16 -4.93 -9.59
N SER A 177 -10.29 -4.94 -8.58
CA SER A 177 -9.80 -6.18 -7.98
C SER A 177 -9.50 -5.94 -6.49
N SER A 178 -9.22 -7.01 -5.75
CA SER A 178 -9.02 -7.01 -4.29
C SER A 178 -7.82 -6.18 -3.79
N CYS A 179 -7.03 -5.60 -4.69
CA CYS A 179 -5.80 -4.86 -4.35
C CYS A 179 -5.81 -3.47 -4.95
N SER A 180 -5.12 -2.52 -4.31
CA SER A 180 -5.03 -1.15 -4.79
C SER A 180 -3.99 -1.06 -5.91
N PHE A 181 -4.46 -0.92 -7.16
CA PHE A 181 -3.61 -0.77 -8.34
C PHE A 181 -3.41 0.71 -8.62
N HIS A 182 -2.31 1.30 -8.14
CA HIS A 182 -2.09 2.72 -8.35
C HIS A 182 -1.63 3.10 -9.77
N GLN A 183 -1.44 2.15 -10.69
CA GLN A 183 -0.73 2.45 -11.94
C GLN A 183 -0.81 1.36 -13.04
N LEU A 184 -1.88 0.56 -13.10
CA LEU A 184 -1.97 -0.48 -14.12
C LEU A 184 -2.92 -0.11 -15.26
N GLU A 185 -2.41 -0.29 -16.47
CA GLU A 185 -3.15 -0.25 -17.72
C GLU A 185 -4.07 -1.49 -17.76
N VAL A 186 -5.37 -1.24 -17.80
CA VAL A 186 -6.41 -2.28 -17.99
C VAL A 186 -6.79 -2.32 -19.46
N THR A 187 -7.04 -3.51 -19.98
CA THR A 187 -7.61 -3.72 -21.31
C THR A 187 -9.03 -4.27 -21.18
N TRP A 188 -9.93 -3.71 -21.97
CA TRP A 188 -11.33 -4.14 -22.04
C TRP A 188 -11.57 -5.01 -23.27
N PHE A 189 -12.54 -5.92 -23.15
CA PHE A 189 -12.96 -6.80 -24.22
C PHE A 189 -14.49 -6.84 -24.28
N ARG A 190 -15.04 -6.90 -25.48
CA ARG A 190 -16.46 -7.17 -25.76
C ARG A 190 -16.54 -8.41 -26.65
N ASP A 191 -17.22 -9.44 -26.18
CA ASP A 191 -17.38 -10.72 -26.88
C ASP A 191 -16.04 -11.24 -27.43
N ASP A 192 -15.04 -11.28 -26.53
CA ASP A 192 -13.64 -11.67 -26.79
C ASP A 192 -12.81 -10.78 -27.73
N HIS A 193 -13.38 -9.69 -28.24
CA HIS A 193 -12.66 -8.70 -29.05
C HIS A 193 -12.12 -7.57 -28.17
N ALA A 194 -10.84 -7.23 -28.33
CA ALA A 194 -10.22 -6.15 -27.57
C ALA A 194 -10.79 -4.79 -28.00
N LEU A 195 -11.14 -3.96 -27.02
CA LEU A 195 -11.55 -2.58 -27.22
C LEU A 195 -10.32 -1.66 -27.25
N SER A 196 -10.48 -0.46 -27.81
CA SER A 196 -9.38 0.52 -27.89
C SER A 196 -9.18 1.26 -26.57
N GLU A 197 -10.22 1.30 -25.75
CA GLU A 197 -10.27 1.94 -24.44
C GLU A 197 -9.41 1.18 -23.43
N SER A 198 -8.73 1.94 -22.59
CA SER A 198 -7.86 1.40 -21.54
C SER A 198 -8.04 2.16 -20.23
N GLY A 199 -7.64 1.51 -19.15
CA GLY A 199 -7.74 2.06 -17.80
C GLY A 199 -8.93 1.49 -17.00
N PRO A 200 -9.04 1.89 -15.73
CA PRO A 200 -9.92 1.22 -14.76
C PRO A 200 -11.41 1.46 -15.01
N ALA A 201 -11.77 2.43 -15.85
CA ALA A 201 -13.15 2.79 -16.17
C ALA A 201 -13.36 2.78 -17.69
N LEU A 202 -14.39 2.07 -18.14
CA LEU A 202 -14.88 2.08 -19.51
C LEU A 202 -16.17 2.89 -19.57
N GLN A 203 -16.13 3.99 -20.32
CA GLN A 203 -17.30 4.82 -20.59
C GLN A 203 -17.96 4.31 -21.87
N LEU A 204 -19.21 3.89 -21.77
CA LEU A 204 -20.02 3.40 -22.88
C LEU A 204 -21.12 4.40 -23.19
N GLY A 205 -21.29 4.72 -24.47
CA GLY A 205 -22.49 5.37 -24.99
C GLY A 205 -22.28 6.72 -25.68
N PRO A 206 -23.34 7.27 -26.29
CA PRO A 206 -24.75 6.86 -26.18
C PRO A 206 -24.99 5.42 -26.67
N LEU A 207 -25.61 4.60 -25.82
CA LEU A 207 -25.73 3.15 -26.06
C LEU A 207 -26.71 2.83 -27.19
N THR A 208 -26.33 1.86 -28.01
CA THR A 208 -27.14 1.30 -29.11
C THR A 208 -27.21 -0.22 -28.98
N ALA A 209 -28.17 -0.88 -29.63
CA ALA A 209 -28.26 -2.35 -29.64
C ALA A 209 -26.92 -3.08 -29.89
N GLU A 210 -26.01 -2.49 -30.71
CA GLU A 210 -24.67 -3.03 -31.01
C GLU A 210 -23.70 -3.03 -29.83
N ASP A 211 -23.99 -2.26 -28.78
CA ASP A 211 -23.21 -2.23 -27.55
C ASP A 211 -23.55 -3.37 -26.59
N SER A 212 -24.63 -4.12 -26.86
CA SER A 212 -24.98 -5.31 -26.09
C SER A 212 -23.93 -6.40 -26.28
N GLY A 213 -23.62 -7.13 -25.21
CA GLY A 213 -22.63 -8.19 -25.27
C GLY A 213 -22.01 -8.50 -23.92
N ASN A 214 -21.03 -9.41 -23.93
CA ASN A 214 -20.30 -9.82 -22.75
C ASN A 214 -18.99 -9.03 -22.62
N TYR A 215 -18.93 -8.18 -21.61
CA TYR A 215 -17.77 -7.38 -21.29
C TYR A 215 -16.84 -8.12 -20.34
N THR A 216 -15.56 -8.14 -20.62
CA THR A 216 -14.52 -8.60 -19.68
C THR A 216 -13.38 -7.59 -19.61
N CYS A 217 -12.69 -7.57 -18.49
CA CYS A 217 -11.52 -6.73 -18.30
C CYS A 217 -10.35 -7.53 -17.74
N GLY A 218 -9.13 -7.11 -18.06
CA GLY A 218 -7.91 -7.76 -17.58
C GLY A 218 -6.76 -6.77 -17.49
N LEU A 219 -5.73 -7.13 -16.73
CA LEU A 219 -4.49 -6.35 -16.69
C LEU A 219 -3.78 -6.47 -18.04
N LYS A 220 -3.29 -5.36 -18.59
CA LYS A 220 -2.54 -5.37 -19.86
C LYS A 220 -1.28 -6.24 -19.78
N THR A 221 -0.64 -6.27 -18.61
CA THR A 221 0.55 -7.10 -18.34
C THR A 221 0.26 -8.59 -18.24
N ASN A 222 -1.01 -8.97 -18.00
CA ASN A 222 -1.45 -10.37 -17.94
C ASN A 222 -2.89 -10.50 -18.46
N SER A 223 -3.06 -10.43 -19.78
CA SER A 223 -4.37 -10.50 -20.44
C SER A 223 -5.01 -11.90 -20.44
N LYS A 224 -4.28 -12.93 -19.96
CA LYS A 224 -4.76 -14.30 -19.87
C LYS A 224 -5.78 -14.47 -18.74
N THR A 225 -5.65 -13.68 -17.68
CA THR A 225 -6.60 -13.70 -16.56
C THR A 225 -7.56 -12.52 -16.71
N ARG A 226 -8.79 -12.85 -17.12
CA ARG A 226 -9.87 -11.87 -17.31
C ARG A 226 -10.86 -11.96 -16.17
N SER A 227 -11.62 -10.89 -15.97
CA SER A 227 -12.77 -10.90 -15.10
C SER A 227 -13.81 -11.91 -15.55
N ARG A 228 -14.74 -12.23 -14.66
CA ARG A 228 -16.00 -12.86 -15.10
C ARG A 228 -16.72 -11.94 -16.10
N PRO A 229 -17.45 -12.49 -17.08
CA PRO A 229 -18.24 -11.70 -18.01
C PRO A 229 -19.29 -10.86 -17.29
N TYR A 230 -19.37 -9.58 -17.66
CA TYR A 230 -20.48 -8.70 -17.34
C TYR A 230 -21.38 -8.61 -18.58
N GLU A 231 -22.60 -9.10 -18.45
CA GLU A 231 -23.56 -9.10 -19.55
C GLU A 231 -24.29 -7.74 -19.61
N LEU A 232 -24.05 -6.99 -20.68
CA LEU A 232 -24.79 -5.75 -20.96
C LEU A 232 -25.94 -6.06 -21.92
N ARG A 233 -27.18 -5.88 -21.45
CA ARG A 233 -28.40 -6.00 -22.26
C ARG A 233 -29.14 -4.66 -22.29
N LEU A 234 -29.45 -4.20 -23.50
CA LEU A 234 -30.26 -3.00 -23.70
C LEU A 234 -31.71 -3.38 -23.99
N GLU A 235 -32.65 -2.67 -23.37
CA GLU A 235 -34.03 -2.67 -23.83
C GLU A 235 -34.17 -1.77 -25.06
N ALA A 236 -34.77 -2.31 -26.12
CA ALA A 236 -35.18 -1.51 -27.26
C ALA A 236 -36.10 -0.38 -26.79
N ALA A 237 -35.88 0.82 -27.30
CA ALA A 237 -36.84 1.91 -27.08
C ALA A 237 -38.20 1.46 -27.61
N GLU A 238 -39.26 1.57 -26.80
CA GLU A 238 -40.63 1.42 -27.33
C GLU A 238 -40.80 2.46 -28.44
N GLU A 239 -40.90 2.01 -29.68
CA GLU A 239 -41.33 2.86 -30.79
C GLU A 239 -42.74 3.35 -30.46
N GLY A 240 -42.84 4.60 -30.01
CA GLY A 240 -44.12 5.25 -29.76
C GLY A 240 -44.93 5.22 -31.05
N ILE A 241 -46.02 4.45 -31.05
CA ILE A 241 -47.03 4.45 -32.12
C ILE A 241 -47.52 5.89 -32.28
N LYS A 242 -47.08 6.57 -33.34
CA LYS A 242 -47.65 7.85 -33.75
C LYS A 242 -49.04 7.59 -34.31
N LEU A 243 -50.05 7.71 -33.45
CA LEU A 243 -51.45 7.67 -33.86
C LEU A 243 -51.74 8.97 -34.66
N ASN A 244 -51.68 8.87 -35.99
CA ASN A 244 -52.05 9.95 -36.89
C ASN A 244 -53.58 10.18 -36.80
N TYR A 245 -54.00 11.13 -35.97
CA TYR A 245 -55.38 11.62 -35.93
C TYR A 245 -55.68 12.55 -37.11
N LEU A 246 -55.69 12.03 -38.34
CA LEU A 246 -56.21 12.75 -39.51
C LEU A 246 -56.86 11.76 -40.48
N THR A 247 -58.01 11.19 -40.08
CA THR A 247 -58.96 10.61 -41.02
C THR A 247 -60.37 11.14 -40.71
N THR A 248 -60.62 12.31 -41.31
CA THR A 248 -61.86 12.82 -41.89
C THR A 248 -63.18 12.18 -41.42
N VAL A 249 -63.94 12.89 -40.57
CA VAL A 249 -65.40 12.75 -40.53
C VAL A 249 -66.00 13.86 -41.40
N ARG A 250 -66.51 13.50 -42.58
CA ARG A 250 -67.49 14.30 -43.32
C ARG A 250 -68.55 13.38 -43.94
N LEU A 251 -69.75 13.50 -43.36
CA LEU A 251 -71.13 13.28 -43.85
C LEU A 251 -71.44 12.02 -44.67
N VAL A 252 -72.59 11.36 -44.47
CA VAL A 252 -73.91 11.69 -45.08
C VAL A 252 -74.87 10.61 -44.49
N LEU A 253 -76.01 10.88 -43.85
CA LEU A 253 -77.29 11.52 -44.23
C LEU A 253 -77.98 12.08 -42.97
#